data_AF-A0A7S3IL32-F1
#
_entry.id   AF-A0A7S3IL32-F1
#
_cell.length_a   1.000
_cell.length_b   1.000
_cell.length_c   1.000
_cell.angle_alpha   90.00
_cell.angle_beta   90.00
_cell.angle_gamma   90.00
#
_symmetry.space_group_name_H-M   'P 1'
#
loop_
_entity.id
_entity.type
_entity.pdbx_description
1 polymer ?
#
loop_
_entity_poly.entity_id
_entity_poly.type
_entity_poly.pdbx_seq_one_letter_code
_entity_poly.pdbx_strand_id
1 'polypeptide(L)'
;MLPRLLCERLCSLNPKVDRLAYSCFFRMNIETGSIEKGTKPRFARSVIRSCAKWNYELVQRILDKEVTTVDQLPEEYRPQEQRFEDMVADCFLMNEIAQKRRANRFEHGSVIFQNREFWFKLDQETLMPVQCQEQARIQSKHLVEEYMLMANILVAEYLLEYCKDKTLLRAHNDIDPLKKTELGEFFEKIGLEGVDLTNAKTVSHSMERIRREGTSEQLTIFNRKFLTCLTQATYVTIEDKEPLKYQHYGLNFPVYTHFTSPIRRYADLLVHRLLTICLKEQ
;
A
#
# COMPACT_ATOMS: atom_id res chain seq x y z
N MET A 1 19.55 -6.49 2.04
CA MET A 1 19.14 -7.73 1.34
C MET A 1 20.03 -7.98 0.13
N LEU A 2 20.15 -7.02 -0.80
CA LEU A 2 21.00 -7.14 -1.99
C LEU A 2 22.23 -6.20 -1.88
N PRO A 3 23.31 -6.45 -2.65
CA PRO A 3 24.47 -5.55 -2.72
C PRO A 3 24.11 -4.12 -3.14
N ARG A 4 24.87 -3.13 -2.66
CA ARG A 4 24.68 -1.69 -2.98
C ARG A 4 24.60 -1.43 -4.47
N LEU A 5 25.41 -2.12 -5.28
CA LEU A 5 25.39 -1.99 -6.74
C LEU A 5 24.01 -2.28 -7.36
N LEU A 6 23.31 -3.31 -6.87
CA LEU A 6 21.95 -3.62 -7.33
C LEU A 6 20.95 -2.59 -6.77
N CYS A 7 21.02 -2.31 -5.48
CA CYS A 7 20.06 -1.43 -4.81
C CYS A 7 20.10 0.03 -5.28
N GLU A 8 21.29 0.60 -5.47
CA GLU A 8 21.48 2.04 -5.69
C GLU A 8 21.63 2.40 -7.17
N ARG A 9 22.11 1.46 -8.01
CA ARG A 9 22.44 1.73 -9.41
C ARG A 9 21.61 0.94 -10.40
N LEU A 10 21.69 -0.39 -10.37
CA LEU A 10 21.19 -1.24 -11.45
C LEU A 10 19.67 -1.46 -11.39
N CYS A 11 19.13 -1.71 -10.19
CA CYS A 11 17.70 -1.94 -9.99
C CYS A 11 16.95 -0.68 -9.53
N SER A 12 17.66 0.33 -9.02
CA SER A 12 17.04 1.63 -8.71
C SER A 12 16.52 2.29 -9.98
N LEU A 13 15.26 2.72 -9.96
CA LEU A 13 14.60 3.45 -11.03
C LEU A 13 15.02 4.93 -11.02
N ASN A 14 16.33 5.18 -11.09
CA ASN A 14 16.87 6.52 -11.18
C ASN A 14 16.40 7.20 -12.47
N PRO A 15 16.11 8.50 -12.44
CA PRO A 15 15.59 9.20 -13.61
C PRO A 15 16.64 9.29 -14.72
N LYS A 16 16.20 9.53 -15.95
CA LYS A 16 17.06 9.86 -17.11
C LYS A 16 17.96 8.72 -17.61
N VAL A 17 17.72 7.49 -17.14
CA VAL A 17 18.46 6.30 -17.58
C VAL A 17 17.50 5.15 -17.79
N ASP A 18 17.74 4.39 -18.85
CA ASP A 18 16.93 3.22 -19.17
C ASP A 18 17.10 2.14 -18.09
N ARG A 19 15.97 1.54 -17.70
CA ARG A 19 15.89 0.53 -16.66
C ARG A 19 14.98 -0.60 -17.07
N LEU A 20 15.43 -1.83 -16.79
CA LEU A 20 14.57 -2.99 -16.87
C LEU A 20 13.55 -2.94 -15.73
N ALA A 21 12.29 -3.18 -16.06
CA ALA A 21 11.20 -3.21 -15.11
C ALA A 21 10.29 -4.40 -15.35
N TYR A 22 9.47 -4.70 -14.34
CA TYR A 22 8.32 -5.59 -14.46
C TYR A 22 7.08 -4.72 -14.27
N SER A 23 6.31 -4.56 -15.33
CA SER A 23 5.16 -3.66 -15.37
C SER A 23 3.85 -4.42 -15.25
N CYS A 24 2.94 -3.86 -14.45
CA CYS A 24 1.53 -4.24 -14.36
C CYS A 24 0.73 -3.11 -15.01
N PHE A 25 0.03 -3.41 -16.11
CA PHE A 25 -0.84 -2.48 -16.83
C PHE A 25 -2.29 -2.86 -16.57
N PHE A 26 -3.12 -1.90 -16.18
CA PHE A 26 -4.55 -2.11 -15.95
C PHE A 26 -5.33 -0.83 -16.27
N ARG A 27 -6.62 -0.97 -16.55
CA ARG A 27 -7.51 0.15 -16.87
C ARG A 27 -8.41 0.44 -15.68
N MET A 28 -8.49 1.71 -15.30
CA MET A 28 -9.29 2.19 -14.19
C MET A 28 -10.46 3.01 -14.72
N ASN A 29 -11.65 2.77 -14.18
CA ASN A 29 -12.78 3.65 -14.39
C ASN A 29 -12.62 4.89 -13.50
N ILE A 30 -12.53 6.07 -14.13
CA ILE A 30 -12.24 7.34 -13.46
C ILE A 30 -13.35 7.72 -12.47
N GLU A 31 -14.60 7.45 -12.81
CA GLU A 31 -15.77 7.82 -12.00
C GLU A 31 -15.86 7.03 -10.69
N THR A 32 -15.56 5.73 -10.75
CA THR A 32 -15.72 4.80 -9.62
C THR A 32 -14.43 4.51 -8.87
N GLY A 33 -13.26 4.73 -9.49
CA GLY A 33 -11.97 4.34 -8.92
C GLY A 33 -11.73 2.82 -8.89
N SER A 34 -12.51 2.05 -9.66
CA SER A 34 -12.41 0.59 -9.76
C SER A 34 -11.80 0.17 -11.11
N ILE A 35 -11.37 -1.10 -11.23
CA ILE A 35 -10.94 -1.68 -12.51
C ILE A 35 -12.10 -1.61 -13.52
N GLU A 36 -11.80 -1.21 -14.74
CA GLU A 36 -12.78 -1.12 -15.82
C GLU A 36 -13.33 -2.52 -16.14
N LYS A 37 -14.67 -2.67 -16.09
CA LYS A 37 -15.35 -3.95 -16.34
C LYS A 37 -15.02 -4.49 -17.73
N GLY A 38 -14.74 -5.79 -17.82
CA GLY A 38 -14.39 -6.45 -19.08
C GLY A 38 -12.93 -6.27 -19.52
N THR A 39 -12.11 -5.53 -18.76
CA THR A 39 -10.67 -5.42 -19.00
C THR A 39 -9.90 -6.41 -18.13
N LYS A 40 -8.78 -6.92 -18.64
CA LYS A 40 -7.84 -7.76 -17.89
C LYS A 40 -6.52 -7.02 -17.70
N PRO A 41 -5.84 -7.19 -16.55
CA PRO A 41 -4.50 -6.66 -16.38
C PRO A 41 -3.53 -7.35 -17.35
N ARG A 42 -2.54 -6.61 -17.82
CA ARG A 42 -1.43 -7.13 -18.62
C ARG A 42 -0.14 -7.00 -17.82
N PHE A 43 0.59 -8.10 -17.69
CA PHE A 43 1.91 -8.11 -17.06
C PHE A 43 2.98 -8.29 -18.12
N ALA A 44 4.08 -7.54 -18.01
CA ALA A 44 5.18 -7.68 -18.95
C ALA A 44 6.50 -7.23 -18.34
N ARG A 45 7.59 -7.83 -18.83
CA ARG A 45 8.92 -7.23 -18.72
C ARG A 45 8.99 -6.05 -19.66
N SER A 46 9.52 -4.95 -19.18
CA SER A 46 9.55 -3.67 -19.88
C SER A 46 10.90 -2.99 -19.73
N VAL A 47 11.15 -2.03 -20.60
CA VAL A 47 12.20 -1.03 -20.44
C VAL A 47 11.50 0.29 -20.18
N ILE A 48 11.89 0.98 -19.11
CA ILE A 48 11.36 2.29 -18.76
C ILE A 48 12.49 3.30 -18.64
N ARG A 49 12.16 4.58 -18.78
CA ARG A 49 13.06 5.71 -18.53
C ARG A 49 12.29 6.73 -17.73
N SER A 50 12.57 6.81 -16.42
CA SER A 50 11.80 7.73 -15.55
C SER A 50 12.15 9.18 -15.88
N CYS A 51 11.13 9.98 -16.20
CA CYS A 51 11.30 11.39 -16.60
C CYS A 51 11.69 12.30 -15.43
N ALA A 52 11.30 11.95 -14.20
CA ALA A 52 11.64 12.69 -12.98
C ALA A 52 11.75 11.73 -11.76
N LYS A 53 12.18 12.28 -10.62
CA LYS A 53 12.22 11.59 -9.32
C LYS A 53 11.65 12.48 -8.22
N TRP A 54 10.33 12.52 -8.10
CA TRP A 54 9.67 13.33 -7.07
C TRP A 54 9.56 12.59 -5.74
N ASN A 55 9.73 13.33 -4.64
CA ASN A 55 9.47 12.83 -3.29
C ASN A 55 8.00 13.12 -2.88
N TYR A 56 7.56 12.54 -1.76
CA TYR A 56 6.18 12.67 -1.33
C TYR A 56 5.80 14.10 -0.98
N GLU A 57 6.73 14.88 -0.42
CA GLU A 57 6.54 16.26 -0.03
C GLU A 57 6.31 17.15 -1.25
N LEU A 58 7.10 16.98 -2.32
CA LEU A 58 6.92 17.70 -3.57
C LEU A 58 5.59 17.36 -4.23
N VAL A 59 5.24 16.07 -4.33
CA VAL A 59 3.95 15.66 -4.90
C VAL A 59 2.80 16.23 -4.06
N GLN A 60 2.94 16.27 -2.74
CA GLN A 60 1.93 16.88 -1.87
C GLN A 60 1.77 18.37 -2.17
N ARG A 61 2.87 19.13 -2.30
CA ARG A 61 2.82 20.55 -2.68
C ARG A 61 2.21 20.80 -4.06
N ILE A 62 2.41 19.89 -5.01
CA ILE A 62 1.74 19.93 -6.32
C ILE A 62 0.23 19.74 -6.15
N LEU A 63 -0.19 18.72 -5.37
CA LEU A 63 -1.62 18.46 -5.09
C LEU A 63 -2.29 19.61 -4.34
N ASP A 64 -1.54 20.28 -3.45
CA ASP A 64 -2.00 21.45 -2.69
C ASP A 64 -1.95 22.76 -3.52
N LYS A 65 -1.55 22.68 -4.79
CA LYS A 65 -1.42 23.80 -5.74
C LYS A 65 -0.42 24.88 -5.30
N GLU A 66 0.56 24.52 -4.46
CA GLU A 66 1.67 25.40 -4.10
C GLU A 66 2.77 25.43 -5.16
N VAL A 67 2.90 24.34 -5.94
CA VAL A 67 3.82 24.22 -7.07
C VAL A 67 3.01 24.06 -8.35
N THR A 68 3.01 25.10 -9.18
CA THR A 68 2.19 25.20 -10.40
C THR A 68 3.02 25.40 -11.67
N THR A 69 4.30 25.74 -11.55
CA THR A 69 5.21 25.90 -12.69
C THR A 69 6.53 25.15 -12.48
N VAL A 70 7.17 24.76 -13.59
CA VAL A 70 8.45 24.05 -13.57
C VAL A 70 9.58 24.86 -12.92
N ASP A 71 9.51 26.20 -12.98
CA ASP A 71 10.54 27.08 -12.42
C ASP A 71 10.60 27.04 -10.90
N GLN A 72 9.52 26.64 -10.24
CA GLN A 72 9.43 26.45 -8.79
C GLN A 72 10.09 25.13 -8.33
N LEU A 73 10.48 24.25 -9.27
CA LEU A 73 11.17 23.00 -8.96
C LEU A 73 12.68 23.19 -8.88
N PRO A 74 13.34 22.60 -7.86
CA PRO A 74 14.77 22.34 -7.90
C PRO A 74 15.17 21.61 -9.18
N GLU A 75 16.35 21.93 -9.71
CA GLU A 75 16.87 21.38 -10.98
C GLU A 75 16.85 19.84 -11.02
N GLU A 76 17.13 19.19 -9.87
CA GLU A 76 17.12 17.73 -9.73
C GLU A 76 15.73 17.08 -9.91
N TYR A 77 14.65 17.84 -9.67
CA TYR A 77 13.27 17.39 -9.79
C TYR A 77 12.62 17.79 -11.11
N ARG A 78 13.29 18.60 -11.94
CA ARG A 78 12.74 19.03 -13.22
C ARG A 78 12.61 17.83 -14.17
N PRO A 79 11.44 17.68 -14.81
CA PRO A 79 11.22 16.58 -15.73
C PRO A 79 12.09 16.72 -16.98
N GLN A 80 12.46 15.57 -17.56
CA GLN A 80 13.11 15.50 -18.85
C GLN A 80 12.23 14.77 -19.84
N GLU A 81 12.26 15.23 -21.09
CA GLU A 81 11.55 14.59 -22.21
C GLU A 81 10.01 14.57 -22.05
N GLN A 82 9.48 15.18 -20.98
CA GLN A 82 8.06 15.27 -20.64
C GLN A 82 7.74 16.68 -20.14
N ARG A 83 6.54 17.16 -20.46
CA ARG A 83 6.06 18.48 -20.02
C ARG A 83 5.61 18.40 -18.56
N PHE A 84 5.97 19.42 -17.79
CA PHE A 84 5.60 19.50 -16.38
C PHE A 84 4.08 19.51 -16.19
N GLU A 85 3.37 20.24 -17.05
CA GLU A 85 1.92 20.39 -16.98
C GLU A 85 1.19 19.05 -17.19
N ASP A 86 1.68 18.22 -18.12
CA ASP A 86 1.10 16.91 -18.41
C ASP A 86 1.31 15.95 -17.22
N MET A 87 2.51 15.97 -16.60
CA MET A 87 2.79 15.18 -15.40
C MET A 87 1.98 15.63 -14.18
N VAL A 88 1.72 16.93 -14.04
CA VAL A 88 0.85 17.47 -12.99
C VAL A 88 -0.60 17.01 -13.21
N ALA A 89 -1.09 17.08 -14.45
CA ALA A 89 -2.42 16.59 -14.79
C ALA A 89 -2.58 15.09 -14.47
N ASP A 90 -1.59 14.27 -14.84
CA ASP A 90 -1.54 12.86 -14.47
C ASP A 90 -1.56 12.66 -12.96
N CYS A 91 -0.81 13.45 -12.19
CA CYS A 91 -0.82 13.37 -10.73
C CYS A 91 -2.20 13.65 -10.13
N PHE A 92 -2.90 14.69 -10.63
CA PHE A 92 -4.26 15.00 -10.17
C PHE A 92 -5.25 13.89 -10.53
N LEU A 93 -5.22 13.39 -11.77
CA LEU A 93 -6.08 12.30 -12.22
C LEU A 93 -5.82 11.02 -11.40
N MET A 94 -4.55 10.67 -11.22
CA MET A 94 -4.17 9.50 -10.43
C MET A 94 -4.58 9.64 -8.96
N ASN A 95 -4.50 10.85 -8.41
CA ASN A 95 -4.93 11.14 -7.05
C ASN A 95 -6.45 10.98 -6.87
N GLU A 96 -7.23 11.52 -7.80
CA GLU A 96 -8.71 11.40 -7.78
C GLU A 96 -9.13 9.92 -7.77
N ILE A 97 -8.55 9.12 -8.66
CA ILE A 97 -8.81 7.68 -8.75
C ILE A 97 -8.40 6.99 -7.43
N ALA A 98 -7.23 7.34 -6.88
CA ALA A 98 -6.75 6.76 -5.62
C ALA A 98 -7.68 7.10 -4.44
N GLN A 99 -8.20 8.32 -4.36
CA GLN A 99 -9.15 8.72 -3.31
C GLN A 99 -10.45 7.92 -3.38
N LYS A 100 -11.03 7.76 -4.58
CA LYS A 100 -12.23 6.95 -4.79
C LYS A 100 -12.00 5.49 -4.43
N ARG A 101 -10.88 4.93 -4.88
CA ARG A 101 -10.50 3.54 -4.56
C ARG A 101 -10.34 3.33 -3.06
N ARG A 102 -9.69 4.28 -2.38
CA ARG A 102 -9.50 4.26 -0.94
C ARG A 102 -10.84 4.33 -0.20
N ALA A 103 -11.75 5.20 -0.62
CA ALA A 103 -13.10 5.31 -0.06
C ALA A 103 -13.87 3.98 -0.21
N ASN A 104 -13.92 3.41 -1.42
CA ASN A 104 -14.58 2.12 -1.67
C ASN A 104 -13.99 1.02 -0.78
N ARG A 105 -12.67 1.00 -0.62
CA ARG A 105 -11.98 0.00 0.19
C ARG A 105 -12.39 0.08 1.68
N PHE A 106 -12.58 1.27 2.23
CA PHE A 106 -13.09 1.46 3.59
C PHE A 106 -14.57 1.11 3.74
N GLU A 107 -15.39 1.48 2.76
CA GLU A 107 -16.81 1.09 2.73
C GLU A 107 -16.98 -0.44 2.73
N HIS A 108 -16.08 -1.14 2.04
CA HIS A 108 -16.05 -2.60 2.00
C HIS A 108 -15.31 -3.23 3.16
N GLY A 109 -14.86 -2.46 4.17
CA GLY A 109 -14.37 -3.02 5.43
C GLY A 109 -12.86 -3.22 5.57
N SER A 110 -12.03 -2.60 4.72
CA SER A 110 -10.62 -2.41 5.09
C SER A 110 -10.51 -1.67 6.42
N VAL A 111 -9.48 -1.98 7.19
CA VAL A 111 -9.21 -1.32 8.46
C VAL A 111 -7.90 -0.54 8.34
N ILE A 112 -7.92 0.76 8.69
CA ILE A 112 -6.68 1.52 8.90
C ILE A 112 -6.20 1.28 10.32
N PHE A 113 -5.12 0.53 10.46
CA PHE A 113 -4.38 0.53 11.71
C PHE A 113 -3.40 1.71 11.73
N GLN A 114 -3.53 2.54 12.76
CA GLN A 114 -2.67 3.70 12.95
C GLN A 114 -1.38 3.32 13.68
N ASN A 115 -0.36 2.90 12.93
CA ASN A 115 1.02 2.95 13.44
C ASN A 115 1.55 4.36 13.28
N ARG A 116 2.11 4.90 14.37
CA ARG A 116 2.85 6.16 14.38
C ARG A 116 4.27 5.88 13.94
N GLU A 117 4.68 6.46 12.82
CA GLU A 117 6.05 6.41 12.35
C GLU A 117 6.75 7.70 12.74
N PHE A 118 8.00 7.61 13.18
CA PHE A 118 8.79 8.76 13.60
C PHE A 118 10.01 8.92 12.71
N TRP A 119 10.30 10.15 12.31
CA TRP A 119 11.55 10.51 11.65
C TRP A 119 12.45 11.23 12.64
N PHE A 120 13.74 10.87 12.60
CA PHE A 120 14.76 11.47 13.45
C PHE A 120 15.77 12.24 12.59
N LYS A 121 16.06 13.47 12.99
CA LYS A 121 17.25 14.18 12.49
C LYS A 121 18.42 13.75 13.37
N LEU A 122 19.45 13.21 12.75
CA LEU A 122 20.69 12.86 13.44
C LEU A 122 21.71 13.98 13.30
N ASP A 123 22.45 14.25 14.36
CA ASP A 123 23.65 15.06 14.30
C ASP A 123 24.71 14.39 13.43
N GLN A 124 25.44 15.17 12.62
CA GLN A 124 26.36 14.60 11.62
C GLN A 124 27.66 14.05 12.23
N GLU A 125 28.08 14.56 13.40
CA GLU A 125 29.32 14.15 14.06
C GLU A 125 29.05 13.02 15.06
N THR A 126 28.10 13.24 15.96
CA THR A 126 27.77 12.30 17.05
C THR A 126 26.83 11.19 16.63
N LEU A 127 26.12 11.33 15.49
CA LEU A 127 25.05 10.45 15.02
C LEU A 127 23.87 10.30 16.01
N MET A 128 23.80 11.17 17.01
CA MET A 128 22.72 11.17 18.02
C MET A 128 21.48 11.92 17.50
N PRO A 129 20.27 11.49 17.88
CA PRO A 129 19.04 12.15 17.45
C PRO A 129 18.91 13.53 18.11
N VAL A 130 18.84 14.57 17.30
CA VAL A 130 18.64 15.96 17.75
C VAL A 130 17.20 16.44 17.57
N GLN A 131 16.41 15.75 16.74
CA GLN A 131 15.01 16.05 16.53
C GLN A 131 14.24 14.75 16.30
N CYS A 132 13.03 14.68 16.83
CA CYS A 132 12.07 13.62 16.57
C CYS A 132 10.76 14.26 16.10
N GLN A 133 10.20 13.77 15.00
CA GLN A 133 8.92 14.23 14.48
C GLN A 133 8.07 13.05 14.05
N GLU A 134 6.79 13.04 14.44
CA GLU A 134 5.82 12.07 13.93
C GLU A 134 5.58 12.34 12.43
N GLN A 135 5.69 11.29 11.62
CA GLN A 135 5.57 11.41 10.19
C GLN A 135 4.11 11.60 9.79
N ALA A 136 3.82 12.73 9.15
CA ALA A 136 2.47 13.02 8.69
C ALA A 136 2.01 12.02 7.62
N ARG A 137 0.71 11.69 7.68
CA ARG A 137 0.00 10.96 6.64
C ARG A 137 -0.52 11.95 5.61
N ILE A 138 0.22 12.07 4.52
CA ILE A 138 -0.06 13.01 3.44
C ILE A 138 -0.70 12.27 2.26
N GLN A 139 -1.50 13.00 1.49
CA GLN A 139 -2.28 12.46 0.38
C GLN A 139 -1.39 11.82 -0.70
N SER A 140 -0.21 12.37 -0.95
CA SER A 140 0.77 11.80 -1.89
C SER A 140 1.25 10.38 -1.51
N LYS A 141 1.29 10.04 -0.21
CA LYS A 141 1.58 8.67 0.22
C LYS A 141 0.41 7.73 -0.05
N HIS A 142 -0.81 8.19 0.22
CA HIS A 142 -2.02 7.40 -0.07
C HIS A 142 -2.13 7.12 -1.57
N LEU A 143 -1.80 8.08 -2.43
CA LEU A 143 -1.74 7.90 -3.87
C LEU A 143 -0.89 6.67 -4.23
N VAL A 144 0.38 6.64 -3.81
CA VAL A 144 1.29 5.53 -4.13
C VAL A 144 0.82 4.21 -3.49
N GLU A 145 0.37 4.26 -2.24
CA GLU A 145 -0.16 3.10 -1.52
C GLU A 145 -1.29 2.41 -2.30
N GLU A 146 -2.25 3.18 -2.81
CA GLU A 146 -3.40 2.61 -3.51
C GLU A 146 -3.01 1.93 -4.83
N TYR A 147 -2.05 2.46 -5.59
CA TYR A 147 -1.56 1.79 -6.81
C TYR A 147 -0.70 0.56 -6.49
N MET A 148 0.13 0.61 -5.44
CA MET A 148 0.92 -0.54 -5.01
C MET A 148 0.05 -1.71 -4.55
N LEU A 149 -0.99 -1.42 -3.76
CA LEU A 149 -1.97 -2.41 -3.33
C LEU A 149 -2.69 -3.04 -4.53
N MET A 150 -3.12 -2.23 -5.51
CA MET A 150 -3.77 -2.74 -6.72
C MET A 150 -2.84 -3.69 -7.50
N ALA A 151 -1.59 -3.28 -7.75
CA ALA A 151 -0.63 -4.13 -8.44
C ALA A 151 -0.39 -5.46 -7.70
N ASN A 152 -0.29 -5.42 -6.37
CA ASN A 152 -0.13 -6.61 -5.54
C ASN A 152 -1.35 -7.55 -5.60
N ILE A 153 -2.58 -7.03 -5.60
CA ILE A 153 -3.82 -7.82 -5.73
C ILE A 153 -3.88 -8.48 -7.09
N LEU A 154 -3.71 -7.71 -8.17
CA LEU A 154 -3.81 -8.21 -9.54
C LEU A 154 -2.76 -9.31 -9.81
N VAL A 155 -1.54 -9.17 -9.28
CA VAL A 155 -0.52 -10.22 -9.38
C VAL A 155 -0.90 -11.45 -8.54
N ALA A 156 -1.48 -11.27 -7.35
CA ALA A 156 -1.94 -12.40 -6.54
C ALA A 156 -3.05 -13.20 -7.24
N GLU A 157 -4.05 -12.51 -7.80
CA GLU A 157 -5.14 -13.12 -8.57
C GLU A 157 -4.61 -13.86 -9.80
N TYR A 158 -3.70 -13.23 -10.54
CA TYR A 158 -3.09 -13.86 -11.70
C TYR A 158 -2.31 -15.13 -11.32
N LEU A 159 -1.46 -15.07 -10.29
CA LEU A 159 -0.71 -16.24 -9.87
C LEU A 159 -1.63 -17.36 -9.36
N LEU A 160 -2.70 -17.02 -8.65
CA LEU A 160 -3.68 -18.01 -8.20
C LEU A 160 -4.32 -18.76 -9.39
N GLU A 161 -4.66 -18.05 -10.46
CA GLU A 161 -5.27 -18.62 -11.67
C GLU A 161 -4.31 -19.58 -12.40
N TYR A 162 -3.05 -19.16 -12.60
CA TYR A 162 -2.10 -19.88 -13.46
C TYR A 162 -1.10 -20.77 -12.71
N CYS A 163 -0.58 -20.31 -11.58
CA CYS A 163 0.47 -20.98 -10.80
C CYS A 163 -0.10 -21.87 -9.67
N LYS A 164 -1.40 -21.75 -9.32
CA LYS A 164 -2.16 -22.61 -8.39
C LYS A 164 -1.43 -22.90 -7.06
N ASP A 165 -1.12 -24.16 -6.77
CA ASP A 165 -0.47 -24.67 -5.55
C ASP A 165 0.91 -24.06 -5.29
N LYS A 166 1.57 -23.52 -6.33
CA LYS A 166 2.89 -22.87 -6.22
C LYS A 166 2.82 -21.38 -5.91
N THR A 167 1.61 -20.83 -5.75
CA THR A 167 1.42 -19.40 -5.52
C THR A 167 1.90 -19.01 -4.12
N LEU A 168 2.76 -17.99 -4.05
CA LEU A 168 3.16 -17.37 -2.79
C LEU A 168 2.23 -16.18 -2.49
N LEU A 169 1.42 -16.31 -1.44
CA LEU A 169 0.53 -15.27 -0.94
C LEU A 169 1.05 -14.69 0.37
N ARG A 170 0.45 -13.56 0.78
CA ARG A 170 0.61 -12.96 2.09
C ARG A 170 -0.75 -12.85 2.75
N ALA A 171 -1.01 -13.76 3.70
CA ALA A 171 -2.27 -13.85 4.42
C ALA A 171 -2.17 -13.12 5.77
N HIS A 172 -3.32 -12.72 6.30
CA HIS A 172 -3.42 -12.12 7.63
C HIS A 172 -4.70 -12.65 8.26
N ASN A 173 -4.53 -13.53 9.25
CA ASN A 173 -5.65 -14.18 9.93
C ASN A 173 -6.43 -13.18 10.77
N ASP A 174 -7.70 -13.50 11.00
CA ASP A 174 -8.53 -12.81 11.97
C ASP A 174 -7.95 -12.96 13.40
N ILE A 175 -8.42 -12.10 14.31
CA ILE A 175 -8.11 -12.18 15.73
C ILE A 175 -8.71 -13.45 16.31
N ASP A 176 -7.93 -14.12 17.15
CA ASP A 176 -8.36 -15.29 17.91
C ASP A 176 -9.68 -15.00 18.68
N PRO A 177 -10.69 -15.89 18.65
CA PRO A 177 -11.97 -15.66 19.28
C PRO A 177 -11.88 -15.31 20.78
N LEU A 178 -10.98 -15.92 21.54
CA LEU A 178 -10.81 -15.60 22.96
C LEU A 178 -10.30 -14.16 23.12
N LYS A 179 -9.32 -13.76 22.31
CA LYS A 179 -8.81 -12.38 22.29
C LYS A 179 -9.87 -11.37 21.85
N LYS A 180 -10.80 -11.74 20.96
CA LYS A 180 -11.93 -10.88 20.60
C LYS A 180 -12.86 -10.65 21.79
N THR A 181 -13.16 -11.70 22.55
CA THR A 181 -13.97 -11.58 23.77
C THR A 181 -13.31 -10.65 24.79
N GLU A 182 -12.02 -10.89 25.10
CA GLU A 182 -11.25 -10.04 26.02
C GLU A 182 -11.17 -8.58 25.54
N LEU A 183 -11.06 -8.37 24.23
CA LEU A 183 -11.01 -7.05 23.61
C LEU A 183 -12.37 -6.32 23.72
N GLY A 184 -13.47 -7.04 23.50
CA GLY A 184 -14.83 -6.52 23.69
C GLY A 184 -15.06 -6.07 25.14
N GLU A 185 -14.77 -6.94 26.10
CA GLU A 185 -14.88 -6.61 27.54
C GLU A 185 -14.02 -5.41 27.93
N PHE A 186 -12.82 -5.29 27.36
CA PHE A 186 -11.96 -4.14 27.60
C PHE A 186 -12.59 -2.84 27.08
N PHE A 187 -13.16 -2.86 25.88
CA PHE A 187 -13.80 -1.69 25.28
C PHE A 187 -15.04 -1.24 26.06
N GLU A 188 -15.88 -2.18 26.50
CA GLU A 188 -17.02 -1.86 27.36
C GLU A 188 -16.58 -1.18 28.67
N LYS A 189 -15.54 -1.72 29.34
CA LYS A 189 -15.03 -1.16 30.61
C LYS A 189 -14.51 0.27 30.50
N ILE A 190 -14.00 0.68 29.34
CA ILE A 190 -13.49 2.04 29.10
C ILE A 190 -14.54 2.98 28.47
N GLY A 191 -15.81 2.55 28.40
CA GLY A 191 -16.90 3.36 27.86
C GLY A 191 -16.95 3.40 26.33
N LEU A 192 -16.29 2.46 25.63
CA LEU A 192 -16.43 2.25 24.19
C LEU A 192 -17.46 1.16 23.92
N GLU A 193 -18.72 1.48 24.22
CA GLU A 193 -19.85 0.57 23.99
C GLU A 193 -20.13 0.39 22.49
N GLY A 194 -20.67 -0.78 22.12
CA GLY A 194 -21.11 -1.07 20.75
C GLY A 194 -19.95 -1.20 19.75
N VAL A 195 -18.79 -1.69 20.19
CA VAL A 195 -17.73 -2.13 19.27
C VAL A 195 -18.05 -3.54 18.78
N ASP A 196 -18.24 -3.67 17.48
CA ASP A 196 -18.47 -4.96 16.83
C ASP A 196 -17.14 -5.53 16.28
N LEU A 197 -16.72 -6.67 16.84
CA LEU A 197 -15.48 -7.39 16.50
C LEU A 197 -15.71 -8.61 15.60
N THR A 198 -16.93 -8.78 15.06
CA THR A 198 -17.34 -9.96 14.28
C THR A 198 -16.42 -10.18 13.07
N ASN A 199 -16.15 -9.13 12.28
CA ASN A 199 -15.30 -9.19 11.11
C ASN A 199 -14.63 -7.83 10.82
N ALA A 200 -13.70 -7.80 9.86
CA ALA A 200 -12.97 -6.58 9.51
C ALA A 200 -13.87 -5.39 9.14
N LYS A 201 -15.02 -5.65 8.49
CA LYS A 201 -15.98 -4.61 8.11
C LYS A 201 -16.66 -3.99 9.33
N THR A 202 -17.14 -4.81 10.26
CA THR A 202 -17.81 -4.29 11.47
C THR A 202 -16.84 -3.55 12.40
N VAL A 203 -15.58 -4.00 12.46
CA VAL A 203 -14.48 -3.29 13.12
C VAL A 203 -14.23 -1.93 12.46
N SER A 204 -14.15 -1.89 11.13
CA SER A 204 -13.95 -0.64 10.39
C SER A 204 -15.05 0.38 10.67
N HIS A 205 -16.32 -0.06 10.65
CA HIS A 205 -17.46 0.79 10.99
C HIS A 205 -17.41 1.28 12.45
N SER A 206 -17.07 0.39 13.40
CA SER A 206 -16.91 0.76 14.81
C SER A 206 -15.82 1.82 15.00
N MET A 207 -14.68 1.65 14.32
CA MET A 207 -13.58 2.61 14.37
C MET A 207 -13.94 3.97 13.74
N GLU A 208 -14.67 3.97 12.62
CA GLU A 208 -15.14 5.22 12.00
C GLU A 208 -16.15 5.95 12.89
N ARG A 209 -17.05 5.22 13.55
CA ARG A 209 -17.96 5.79 14.55
C ARG A 209 -17.19 6.45 15.68
N ILE A 210 -16.22 5.74 16.29
CA ILE A 210 -15.36 6.30 17.35
C ILE A 210 -14.60 7.53 16.86
N ARG A 211 -14.12 7.54 15.61
CA ARG A 211 -13.44 8.69 15.02
C ARG A 211 -14.34 9.92 14.91
N ARG A 212 -15.63 9.75 14.60
CA ARG A 212 -16.59 10.84 14.40
C ARG A 212 -17.22 11.35 15.69
N GLU A 213 -17.51 10.45 16.61
CA GLU A 213 -18.31 10.73 17.81
C GLU A 213 -17.48 10.74 19.10
N GLY A 214 -16.35 10.05 19.11
CA GLY A 214 -15.47 9.90 20.27
C GLY A 214 -14.32 10.91 20.31
N THR A 215 -13.46 10.74 21.31
CA THR A 215 -12.27 11.57 21.50
C THR A 215 -11.05 11.00 20.76
N SER A 216 -10.02 11.84 20.56
CA SER A 216 -8.74 11.41 19.97
C SER A 216 -8.05 10.35 20.83
N GLU A 217 -8.16 10.44 22.14
CA GLU A 217 -7.64 9.49 23.12
C GLU A 217 -8.35 8.14 23.00
N GLN A 218 -9.68 8.14 22.89
CA GLN A 218 -10.48 6.94 22.68
C GLN A 218 -10.08 6.20 21.40
N LEU A 219 -9.95 6.93 20.29
CA LEU A 219 -9.47 6.36 19.03
C LEU A 219 -8.04 5.80 19.16
N THR A 220 -7.16 6.49 19.90
CA THR A 220 -5.79 6.04 20.14
C THR A 220 -5.75 4.75 20.98
N ILE A 221 -6.55 4.68 22.06
CA ILE A 221 -6.66 3.50 22.92
C ILE A 221 -7.23 2.32 22.14
N PHE A 222 -8.31 2.56 21.37
CA PHE A 222 -8.91 1.58 20.48
C PHE A 222 -7.86 0.97 19.53
N ASN A 223 -7.18 1.83 18.75
CA ASN A 223 -6.16 1.40 17.78
C ASN A 223 -5.05 0.60 18.45
N ARG A 224 -4.50 1.10 19.57
CA ARG A 224 -3.37 0.47 20.25
C ARG A 224 -3.75 -0.88 20.83
N LYS A 225 -4.90 -0.99 21.51
CA LYS A 225 -5.33 -2.24 22.12
C LYS A 225 -5.70 -3.26 21.03
N PHE A 226 -6.44 -2.86 20.00
CA PHE A 226 -6.79 -3.74 18.89
C PHE A 226 -5.54 -4.31 18.20
N LEU A 227 -4.54 -3.47 17.92
CA LEU A 227 -3.27 -3.88 17.32
C LEU A 227 -2.52 -4.95 18.12
N THR A 228 -2.63 -4.95 19.44
CA THR A 228 -1.99 -5.99 20.28
C THR A 228 -2.65 -7.37 20.17
N CYS A 229 -3.90 -7.43 19.72
CA CYS A 229 -4.63 -8.69 19.55
C CYS A 229 -4.44 -9.29 18.14
N LEU A 230 -4.02 -8.48 17.17
CA LEU A 230 -3.75 -8.94 15.81
C LEU A 230 -2.51 -9.84 15.74
N THR A 231 -2.59 -10.84 14.85
CA THR A 231 -1.44 -11.66 14.49
C THR A 231 -0.59 -10.98 13.42
N GLN A 232 0.66 -11.38 13.27
CA GLN A 232 1.46 -10.90 12.16
C GLN A 232 0.97 -11.54 10.86
N ALA A 233 0.89 -10.74 9.79
CA ALA A 233 0.66 -11.26 8.45
C ALA A 233 1.83 -12.18 8.03
N THR A 234 1.52 -13.37 7.51
CA THR A 234 2.50 -14.41 7.15
C THR A 234 2.51 -14.65 5.65
N TYR A 235 3.65 -15.14 5.14
CA TYR A 235 3.71 -15.66 3.77
C TYR A 235 3.28 -17.12 3.78
N VAL A 236 2.42 -17.50 2.84
CA VAL A 236 1.85 -18.85 2.74
C VAL A 236 1.87 -19.33 1.30
N THR A 237 2.12 -20.61 1.11
CA THR A 237 1.83 -21.34 -0.14
C THR A 237 0.42 -21.90 -0.08
N ILE A 238 -0.14 -22.20 -1.25
CA ILE A 238 -1.48 -22.76 -1.34
C ILE A 238 -1.37 -24.26 -1.11
N GLU A 239 -1.77 -24.70 0.07
CA GLU A 239 -1.68 -26.11 0.47
C GLU A 239 -3.02 -26.84 0.34
N ASP A 240 -4.17 -26.13 0.38
CA ASP A 240 -5.51 -26.72 0.23
C ASP A 240 -6.62 -25.68 -0.09
N LYS A 241 -7.79 -26.15 -0.53
CA LYS A 241 -8.88 -25.37 -1.16
C LYS A 241 -9.72 -24.45 -0.25
N GLU A 242 -9.34 -24.19 1.00
CA GLU A 242 -10.13 -23.30 1.86
C GLU A 242 -9.84 -21.82 1.56
N PRO A 243 -10.77 -21.07 0.92
CA PRO A 243 -10.49 -19.70 0.46
C PRO A 243 -10.25 -18.72 1.62
N LEU A 244 -10.89 -18.97 2.77
CA LEU A 244 -10.80 -18.12 3.96
C LEU A 244 -9.39 -18.10 4.57
N LYS A 245 -8.58 -19.15 4.37
CA LYS A 245 -7.22 -19.24 4.92
C LYS A 245 -6.24 -18.25 4.28
N TYR A 246 -6.57 -17.71 3.11
CA TYR A 246 -5.69 -16.84 2.33
C TYR A 246 -6.09 -15.36 2.38
N GLN A 247 -7.18 -15.04 3.08
CA GLN A 247 -7.67 -13.67 3.24
C GLN A 247 -6.64 -12.81 4.00
N HIS A 248 -6.58 -11.53 3.64
CA HIS A 248 -5.80 -10.55 4.38
C HIS A 248 -6.72 -9.68 5.25
N TYR A 249 -6.99 -10.10 6.49
CA TYR A 249 -7.93 -9.46 7.43
C TYR A 249 -7.83 -7.94 7.46
N GLY A 250 -6.65 -7.39 7.75
CA GLY A 250 -6.49 -5.94 7.88
C GLY A 250 -6.73 -5.11 6.60
N LEU A 251 -6.53 -5.72 5.43
CA LEU A 251 -6.79 -5.07 4.14
C LEU A 251 -8.18 -5.43 3.58
N ASN A 252 -8.85 -6.38 4.22
CA ASN A 252 -10.06 -7.03 3.73
C ASN A 252 -10.00 -7.45 2.26
N PHE A 253 -8.86 -7.99 1.81
CA PHE A 253 -8.72 -8.54 0.46
C PHE A 253 -8.82 -10.06 0.49
N PRO A 254 -9.54 -10.69 -0.46
CA PRO A 254 -9.63 -12.15 -0.55
C PRO A 254 -8.27 -12.80 -0.76
N VAL A 255 -7.41 -12.17 -1.57
CA VAL A 255 -6.04 -12.60 -1.84
C VAL A 255 -5.12 -11.41 -1.93
N TYR A 256 -3.87 -11.59 -1.48
CA TYR A 256 -2.85 -10.56 -1.51
C TYR A 256 -1.46 -11.18 -1.58
N THR A 257 -0.52 -10.51 -2.23
CA THR A 257 0.90 -10.89 -2.23
C THR A 257 1.77 -9.64 -2.20
N HIS A 258 3.09 -9.82 -2.17
CA HIS A 258 4.02 -8.71 -2.36
C HIS A 258 4.75 -8.82 -3.69
N PHE A 259 4.60 -7.81 -4.53
CA PHE A 259 5.20 -7.73 -5.87
C PHE A 259 6.03 -6.46 -6.07
N THR A 260 5.66 -5.36 -5.40
CA THR A 260 6.10 -3.99 -5.73
C THR A 260 7.43 -3.54 -5.08
N SER A 261 8.18 -4.41 -4.39
CA SER A 261 9.46 -4.02 -3.75
C SER A 261 10.55 -5.13 -3.74
N PRO A 262 10.91 -5.71 -4.92
CA PRO A 262 11.90 -6.79 -5.03
C PRO A 262 13.32 -6.42 -4.57
N ILE A 263 13.68 -5.13 -4.53
CA ILE A 263 15.01 -4.69 -4.09
C ILE A 263 15.24 -4.93 -2.58
N ARG A 264 14.15 -4.93 -1.80
CA ARG A 264 14.21 -4.96 -0.32
C ARG A 264 13.42 -6.12 0.32
N ARG A 265 12.72 -6.94 -0.47
CA ARG A 265 11.94 -8.08 0.01
C ARG A 265 12.15 -9.30 -0.89
N TYR A 266 12.52 -10.43 -0.28
CA TYR A 266 12.80 -11.67 -1.03
C TYR A 266 11.52 -12.34 -1.56
N ALA A 267 10.41 -12.22 -0.84
CA ALA A 267 9.11 -12.71 -1.30
C ALA A 267 8.72 -12.13 -2.67
N ASP A 268 8.93 -10.82 -2.87
CA ASP A 268 8.71 -10.17 -4.16
C ASP A 268 9.59 -10.75 -5.27
N LEU A 269 10.83 -11.18 -4.98
CA LEU A 269 11.68 -11.86 -5.97
C LEU A 269 11.11 -13.23 -6.36
N LEU A 270 10.55 -13.98 -5.42
CA LEU A 270 9.88 -15.25 -5.71
C LEU A 270 8.63 -15.03 -6.57
N VAL A 271 7.81 -14.04 -6.21
CA VAL A 271 6.62 -13.64 -6.98
C VAL A 271 7.00 -13.21 -8.40
N HIS A 272 8.08 -12.44 -8.59
CA HIS A 272 8.57 -12.06 -9.93
C HIS A 272 9.02 -13.26 -10.77
N ARG A 273 9.62 -14.28 -10.13
CA ARG A 273 10.01 -15.53 -10.79
C ARG A 273 8.77 -16.35 -11.20
N LEU A 274 7.80 -16.50 -10.29
CA LEU A 274 6.53 -17.18 -10.59
C LEU A 274 5.78 -16.49 -11.73
N LEU A 275 5.67 -15.16 -11.68
CA LEU A 275 5.01 -14.38 -12.72
C LEU A 275 5.72 -14.55 -14.07
N THR A 276 7.05 -14.60 -14.09
CA THR A 276 7.81 -14.91 -15.32
C THR A 276 7.45 -16.28 -15.89
N ILE A 277 7.35 -17.30 -15.06
CA ILE A 277 7.02 -18.67 -15.51
C ILE A 277 5.61 -18.67 -16.08
N CYS A 278 4.65 -18.14 -15.33
CA CYS A 278 3.24 -18.06 -15.72
C CYS A 278 2.98 -17.14 -16.95
N LEU A 279 3.93 -16.28 -17.36
CA LEU A 279 3.86 -15.52 -18.62
C LEU A 279 4.49 -16.24 -19.83
N LYS A 280 5.34 -17.26 -19.62
CA LYS A 280 5.98 -18.03 -20.71
C LYS A 280 5.13 -19.20 -21.18
N GLU A 281 4.17 -19.63 -20.37
CA GLU A 281 3.26 -20.75 -20.66
C GLU A 281 2.02 -20.32 -21.46
N GLN A 282 1.95 -19.04 -21.87
CA GLN A 282 0.96 -18.48 -22.80
C GLN A 282 1.59 -18.28 -24.19
#